data_AF-A0A4Q4Z0P0-F1
#
_entry.id   AF-A0A4Q4Z0P0-F1
#
_cell.length_a   1.000
_cell.length_b   1.000
_cell.length_c   1.000
_cell.angle_alpha   90.00
_cell.angle_beta   90.00
_cell.angle_gamma   90.00
#
_symmetry.space_group_name_H-M   'P 1'
#
loop_
_entity.id
_entity.type
_entity.pdbx_description
1 polymer ?
#
loop_
_entity_poly.entity_id
_entity_poly.type
_entity_poly.pdbx_seq_one_letter_code
_entity_poly.pdbx_strand_id
1 'polypeptide(L)'
;MVQTSTVATISAATIATGLLAYIVYFDYNRRKNADFRRSLRREERRQARAEKEMTAAQIQERKKQIHAAVDNALEEGFPTGVNEKEQFFMDHVQQGEGLAQDPSRTVEAALMFYKALKVYPIPKDLVEIYDKTVDKRVIDVMAEMIAYDKDLRIDDLMPRGFDASDLPHPGLD
;
A
#
# COMPACT_ATOMS: atom_id res chain seq x y z
N MET A 1 -2.82 -53.71 -17.32
CA MET A 1 -2.56 -52.29 -17.05
C MET A 1 -3.79 -51.70 -16.37
N VAL A 2 -3.66 -51.15 -15.16
CA VAL A 2 -4.77 -50.46 -14.50
C VAL A 2 -5.03 -49.16 -15.27
N GLN A 3 -6.28 -48.89 -15.63
CA GLN A 3 -6.64 -47.67 -16.35
C GLN A 3 -6.46 -46.45 -15.43
N THR A 4 -5.90 -45.37 -15.98
CA THR A 4 -5.67 -44.11 -15.26
C THR A 4 -6.96 -43.51 -14.69
N SER A 5 -8.10 -43.73 -15.36
CA SER A 5 -9.44 -43.38 -14.89
C SER A 5 -9.85 -44.12 -13.61
N THR A 6 -9.49 -45.39 -13.47
CA THR A 6 -9.75 -46.19 -12.27
C THR A 6 -8.93 -45.66 -11.10
N VAL A 7 -7.65 -45.34 -11.32
CA VAL A 7 -6.78 -44.77 -10.28
C VAL A 7 -7.28 -43.39 -9.83
N ALA A 8 -7.68 -42.53 -10.77
CA ALA A 8 -8.22 -41.20 -10.47
C ALA A 8 -9.56 -41.27 -9.70
N THR A 9 -10.43 -42.22 -10.05
CA THR A 9 -11.71 -42.41 -9.34
C THR A 9 -11.48 -42.89 -7.91
N ILE A 10 -10.58 -43.86 -7.72
CA ILE A 10 -10.26 -44.40 -6.39
C ILE A 10 -9.61 -43.33 -5.51
N SER A 11 -8.70 -42.53 -6.06
CA SER A 11 -8.04 -41.45 -5.30
C SER A 11 -9.03 -40.36 -4.91
N ALA A 12 -9.88 -39.90 -5.83
CA ALA A 12 -10.92 -38.92 -5.54
C ALA A 12 -11.91 -39.42 -4.48
N ALA A 13 -12.37 -40.67 -4.58
CA ALA A 13 -13.27 -41.28 -3.61
C ALA A 13 -12.64 -41.38 -2.21
N THR A 14 -11.34 -41.68 -2.14
CA THR A 14 -10.59 -41.75 -0.88
C THR A 14 -10.47 -40.38 -0.22
N ILE A 15 -10.12 -39.33 -0.99
CA ILE A 15 -10.03 -37.95 -0.48
C ILE A 15 -11.41 -37.48 0.02
N ALA A 16 -12.47 -37.70 -0.76
CA ALA A 16 -13.82 -37.30 -0.39
C ALA A 16 -14.27 -37.99 0.93
N THR A 17 -14.00 -39.28 1.08
CA THR A 17 -14.32 -40.03 2.31
C THR A 17 -13.54 -39.48 3.51
N GLY A 18 -12.26 -39.16 3.34
CA GLY A 18 -11.43 -38.55 4.38
C GLY A 18 -11.96 -37.19 4.85
N LEU A 19 -12.37 -36.33 3.90
CA LEU A 19 -12.98 -35.03 4.21
C LEU A 19 -14.30 -35.17 4.96
N LEU A 20 -15.18 -36.08 4.54
CA LEU A 20 -16.45 -36.35 5.22
C LEU A 20 -16.22 -36.85 6.65
N ALA A 21 -15.30 -37.79 6.83
CA ALA A 21 -14.95 -38.29 8.16
C ALA A 21 -14.41 -37.17 9.07
N TYR A 22 -13.57 -36.28 8.53
CA TYR A 22 -13.05 -35.13 9.28
C TYR A 22 -14.15 -34.14 9.66
N ILE A 23 -15.10 -33.84 8.77
CA ILE A 23 -16.24 -32.95 9.06
C ILE A 23 -17.06 -33.48 10.24
N VAL A 24 -17.36 -34.79 10.24
CA VAL A 24 -18.12 -35.42 11.33
C VAL A 24 -17.34 -35.39 12.65
N TYR A 25 -16.05 -35.75 12.62
CA TYR A 25 -15.17 -35.67 13.78
C TYR A 25 -15.10 -34.24 14.35
N PHE A 26 -14.94 -33.25 13.47
CA PHE A 26 -14.83 -31.85 13.84
C PHE A 26 -16.10 -31.33 14.52
N ASP A 27 -17.30 -31.59 13.98
CA ASP A 27 -18.56 -31.13 14.59
C ASP A 27 -18.81 -31.81 15.95
N TYR A 28 -18.47 -33.11 16.07
CA TYR A 28 -18.55 -33.81 17.35
C TYR A 28 -17.65 -33.15 18.41
N ASN A 29 -16.38 -32.91 18.08
CA ASN A 29 -15.42 -32.33 19.02
C ASN A 29 -15.80 -30.88 19.38
N ARG A 30 -16.29 -30.10 18.41
CA ARG A 30 -16.80 -28.73 18.64
C ARG A 30 -17.92 -28.67 19.67
N ARG A 31 -18.88 -29.61 19.62
CA ARG A 31 -20.03 -29.64 20.55
C ARG A 31 -19.66 -30.21 21.92
N LYS A 32 -18.89 -31.30 21.97
CA LYS A 32 -18.69 -32.09 23.20
C LYS A 32 -17.43 -31.71 23.98
N ASN A 33 -16.40 -31.16 23.35
CA ASN A 33 -15.12 -30.91 24.00
C ASN A 33 -14.90 -29.41 24.29
N ALA A 34 -14.80 -29.05 25.58
CA ALA A 34 -14.60 -27.68 26.01
C ALA A 34 -13.20 -27.15 25.68
N ASP A 35 -12.17 -28.00 25.78
CA ASP A 35 -10.79 -27.60 25.50
C ASP A 35 -10.55 -27.42 24.01
N PHE A 36 -11.19 -28.24 23.16
CA PHE A 36 -11.18 -28.03 21.70
C PHE A 36 -11.79 -26.69 21.29
N ARG A 37 -12.90 -26.27 21.92
CA ARG A 37 -13.45 -24.92 21.68
C ARG A 37 -12.51 -23.82 22.16
N ARG A 38 -11.83 -24.02 23.28
CA ARG A 38 -10.85 -23.06 23.80
C ARG A 38 -9.63 -22.94 22.89
N SER A 39 -9.11 -24.05 22.37
CA SER A 39 -8.00 -24.01 21.41
C SER A 39 -8.41 -23.30 20.13
N LEU A 40 -9.61 -23.58 19.60
CA LEU A 40 -10.12 -22.92 18.38
C LEU A 40 -10.21 -21.39 18.56
N ARG A 41 -10.76 -20.91 19.69
CA ARG A 41 -10.81 -19.47 20.00
C ARG A 41 -9.42 -18.84 20.17
N ARG A 42 -8.45 -19.60 20.70
CA ARG A 42 -7.05 -19.12 20.83
C ARG A 42 -6.39 -19.02 19.46
N GLU A 43 -6.60 -20.01 18.60
CA GLU A 43 -6.09 -20.03 17.23
C GLU A 43 -6.70 -18.91 16.39
N GLU A 44 -8.01 -18.69 16.45
CA GLU A 44 -8.70 -17.59 15.77
C GLU A 44 -8.14 -16.23 16.21
N ARG A 45 -7.98 -16.02 17.52
CA ARG A 45 -7.35 -14.79 18.05
C ARG A 45 -5.90 -14.65 17.61
N ARG A 46 -5.14 -15.74 17.51
CA ARG A 46 -3.76 -15.74 17.04
C ARG A 46 -3.69 -15.39 15.55
N GLN A 47 -4.57 -15.95 14.72
CA GLN A 47 -4.67 -15.63 13.30
C GLN A 47 -5.07 -14.17 13.11
N ALA A 48 -6.09 -13.69 13.80
CA ALA A 48 -6.49 -12.28 13.73
C ALA A 48 -5.39 -11.31 14.20
N ARG A 49 -4.56 -11.70 15.19
CA ARG A 49 -3.38 -10.92 15.58
C ARG A 49 -2.30 -10.96 14.52
N ALA A 50 -1.98 -12.14 14.00
CA ALA A 50 -0.98 -12.31 12.94
C ALA A 50 -1.35 -11.54 11.67
N GLU A 51 -2.62 -11.57 11.25
CA GLU A 51 -3.11 -10.78 10.11
C GLU A 51 -2.97 -9.28 10.35
N LYS A 52 -3.29 -8.78 11.56
CA LYS A 52 -3.09 -7.37 11.93
C LYS A 52 -1.62 -6.98 11.96
N GLU A 53 -0.76 -7.84 12.50
CA GLU A 53 0.69 -7.61 12.53
C GLU A 53 1.28 -7.62 11.12
N MET A 54 0.81 -8.52 10.25
CA MET A 54 1.23 -8.57 8.84
C MET A 54 0.77 -7.33 8.07
N THR A 55 -0.47 -6.87 8.23
CA THR A 55 -0.94 -5.66 7.55
C THR A 55 -0.22 -4.42 8.08
N ALA A 56 0.00 -4.32 9.39
CA ALA A 56 0.79 -3.23 9.97
C ALA A 56 2.23 -3.26 9.44
N ALA A 57 2.88 -4.42 9.37
CA ALA A 57 4.22 -4.57 8.82
C ALA A 57 4.29 -4.17 7.34
N GLN A 58 3.30 -4.58 6.53
CA GLN A 58 3.19 -4.18 5.12
C GLN A 58 3.04 -2.67 4.95
N ILE A 59 2.21 -2.03 5.79
CA ILE A 59 2.07 -0.57 5.78
C ILE A 59 3.42 0.08 6.09
N GLN A 60 4.09 -0.34 7.17
CA GLN A 60 5.38 0.23 7.56
C GLN A 60 6.47 0.01 6.50
N GLU A 61 6.49 -1.15 5.85
CA GLU A 61 7.41 -1.43 4.77
C GLU A 61 7.15 -0.54 3.56
N ARG A 62 5.88 -0.34 3.20
CA ARG A 62 5.49 0.59 2.13
C ARG A 62 5.93 2.03 2.45
N LYS A 63 5.76 2.48 3.70
CA LYS A 63 6.24 3.82 4.13
C LYS A 63 7.74 3.96 3.95
N LYS A 64 8.51 2.95 4.38
CA LYS A 64 9.97 2.93 4.22
C LYS A 64 10.38 3.01 2.76
N GLN A 65 9.70 2.29 1.87
CA GLN A 65 9.96 2.35 0.44
C GLN A 65 9.70 3.74 -0.14
N ILE A 66 8.60 4.39 0.28
CA ILE A 66 8.27 5.75 -0.11
C ILE A 66 9.35 6.73 0.37
N HIS A 67 9.73 6.67 1.65
CA HIS A 67 10.75 7.54 2.21
C HIS A 67 12.11 7.35 1.51
N ALA A 68 12.53 6.10 1.30
CA ALA A 68 13.77 5.81 0.59
C ALA A 68 13.75 6.34 -0.85
N ALA A 69 12.62 6.25 -1.55
CA ALA A 69 12.47 6.82 -2.89
C ALA A 69 12.60 8.35 -2.89
N VAL A 70 12.05 9.03 -1.88
CA VAL A 70 12.19 10.48 -1.70
C VAL A 70 13.65 10.84 -1.39
N ASP A 71 14.29 10.15 -0.45
CA ASP A 71 15.70 10.39 -0.10
C ASP A 71 16.61 10.24 -1.32
N ASN A 72 16.43 9.17 -2.11
CA ASN A 72 17.17 8.97 -3.36
C ASN A 72 16.94 10.12 -4.36
N ALA A 73 15.71 10.61 -4.50
CA ALA A 73 15.40 11.73 -5.38
C ALA A 73 16.04 13.05 -4.90
N LEU A 74 16.14 13.26 -3.58
CA LEU A 74 16.82 14.41 -3.01
C LEU A 74 18.35 14.31 -3.20
N GLU A 75 18.92 13.11 -3.07
CA GLU A 75 20.34 12.84 -3.30
C GLU A 75 20.75 13.02 -4.76
N GLU A 76 19.90 12.60 -5.72
CA GLU A 76 20.10 12.84 -7.16
C GLU A 76 20.17 14.35 -7.48
N GLY A 77 19.46 15.17 -6.70
CA GLY A 77 19.37 16.61 -6.88
C GLY A 77 18.41 17.04 -7.99
N PHE A 78 18.22 18.35 -8.11
CA PHE A 78 17.28 18.95 -9.05
C PHE A 78 17.97 19.99 -9.94
N PRO A 79 17.52 20.15 -11.19
CA PRO A 79 18.08 21.16 -12.08
C PRO A 79 17.87 22.56 -11.52
N THR A 80 18.87 23.43 -11.72
CA THR A 80 18.82 24.83 -11.24
C THR A 80 18.41 25.81 -12.34
N GLY A 81 18.72 25.50 -13.61
CA GLY A 81 18.41 26.36 -14.75
C GLY A 81 16.91 26.38 -15.09
N VAL A 82 16.38 27.55 -15.48
CA VAL A 82 14.95 27.71 -15.80
C VAL A 82 14.51 26.77 -16.93
N ASN A 83 15.27 26.71 -18.02
CA ASN A 83 14.97 25.86 -19.18
C ASN A 83 15.08 24.36 -18.82
N GLU A 84 16.07 24.00 -18.01
CA GLU A 84 16.27 22.62 -17.56
C GLU A 84 15.14 22.17 -16.62
N LYS A 85 14.65 23.07 -15.75
CA LYS A 85 13.50 22.82 -14.89
C LYS A 85 12.22 22.59 -15.67
N GLU A 86 11.98 23.38 -16.72
CA GLU A 86 10.80 23.21 -17.58
C GLU A 86 10.83 21.85 -18.30
N GLN A 87 11.97 21.48 -18.88
CA GLN A 87 12.13 20.18 -19.51
C GLN A 87 11.95 19.03 -18.50
N PHE A 88 12.62 19.14 -17.35
CA PHE A 88 12.52 18.15 -16.28
C PHE A 88 11.08 17.98 -15.79
N PHE A 89 10.35 19.08 -15.62
CA PHE A 89 8.94 19.06 -15.26
C PHE A 89 8.11 18.29 -16.29
N MET A 90 8.22 18.64 -17.58
CA MET A 90 7.42 18.01 -18.63
C MET A 90 7.73 16.51 -18.77
N ASP A 91 9.01 16.14 -18.72
CA ASP A 91 9.45 14.74 -18.79
C ASP A 91 8.89 13.91 -17.63
N HIS A 92 8.88 14.47 -16.42
CA HIS A 92 8.39 13.77 -15.23
C HIS A 92 6.86 13.72 -15.18
N VAL A 93 6.16 14.76 -15.62
CA VAL A 93 4.68 14.73 -15.74
C VAL A 93 4.25 13.66 -16.73
N GLN A 94 4.87 13.61 -17.91
CA GLN A 94 4.55 12.61 -18.93
C GLN A 94 4.81 11.18 -18.43
N GLN A 95 5.96 10.96 -17.76
CA GLN A 95 6.27 9.66 -17.16
C GLN A 95 5.29 9.31 -16.03
N GLY A 96 4.97 10.26 -15.16
CA GLY A 96 4.02 10.08 -14.06
C GLY A 96 2.64 9.68 -14.56
N GLU A 97 2.14 10.34 -15.61
CA GLU A 97 0.87 10.00 -16.25
C GLU A 97 0.88 8.59 -16.87
N GLY A 98 1.95 8.22 -17.56
CA GLY A 98 2.11 6.87 -18.12
C GLY A 98 2.12 5.79 -17.04
N LEU A 99 2.80 6.04 -15.91
CA LEU A 99 2.88 5.13 -14.77
C LEU A 99 1.56 5.06 -13.98
N ALA A 100 0.83 6.17 -13.89
CA ALA A 100 -0.44 6.24 -13.16
C ALA A 100 -1.54 5.37 -13.78
N GLN A 101 -1.39 4.99 -15.06
CA GLN A 101 -2.30 4.04 -15.71
C GLN A 101 -2.22 2.64 -15.10
N ASP A 102 -1.09 2.27 -14.49
CA ASP A 102 -0.88 0.96 -13.86
C ASP A 102 -1.09 1.05 -12.33
N PRO A 103 -2.14 0.39 -11.78
CA PRO A 103 -2.37 0.30 -10.34
C PRO A 103 -1.20 -0.25 -9.52
N SER A 104 -0.32 -1.05 -10.12
CA SER A 104 0.81 -1.65 -9.42
C SER A 104 2.00 -0.69 -9.26
N ARG A 105 2.05 0.37 -10.06
CA ARG A 105 3.17 1.34 -10.12
C ARG A 105 2.84 2.69 -9.48
N THR A 106 1.87 2.73 -8.57
CA THR A 106 1.41 3.96 -7.92
C THR A 106 2.53 4.73 -7.21
N VAL A 107 3.47 4.03 -6.57
CA VAL A 107 4.60 4.69 -5.88
C VAL A 107 5.56 5.35 -6.86
N GLU A 108 5.84 4.68 -7.98
CA GLU A 108 6.71 5.23 -9.03
C GLU A 108 6.06 6.42 -9.73
N ALA A 109 4.75 6.33 -10.01
CA ALA A 109 3.98 7.45 -10.56
C ALA A 109 4.01 8.67 -9.62
N ALA A 110 3.74 8.44 -8.33
CA ALA A 110 3.78 9.51 -7.32
C ALA A 110 5.16 10.14 -7.21
N LEU A 111 6.24 9.35 -7.32
CA LEU A 111 7.61 9.86 -7.32
C LEU A 111 7.87 10.81 -8.48
N MET A 112 7.36 10.50 -9.69
CA MET A 112 7.52 11.38 -10.85
C MET A 112 6.78 12.71 -10.65
N PHE A 113 5.55 12.68 -10.15
CA PHE A 113 4.80 13.90 -9.83
C PHE A 113 5.45 14.71 -8.69
N TYR A 114 6.00 14.05 -7.67
CA TYR A 114 6.78 14.70 -6.61
C TYR A 114 8.02 15.41 -7.17
N LYS A 115 8.77 14.74 -8.07
CA LYS A 115 9.94 15.34 -8.74
C LYS A 115 9.55 16.56 -9.57
N ALA A 116 8.43 16.48 -10.30
CA ALA A 116 7.88 17.62 -11.05
C ALA A 116 7.48 18.78 -10.12
N LEU A 117 6.87 18.47 -8.97
CA LEU A 117 6.47 19.45 -7.97
C LEU A 117 7.67 20.22 -7.39
N LYS A 118 8.79 19.53 -7.14
CA LYS A 118 10.03 20.14 -6.60
C LYS A 118 10.64 21.21 -7.48
N VAL A 119 10.47 21.13 -8.80
CA VAL A 119 11.03 22.11 -9.75
C VAL A 119 10.03 23.21 -10.12
N TYR A 120 8.77 23.09 -9.70
CA TYR A 120 7.71 24.01 -10.09
C TYR A 120 7.77 25.32 -9.29
N PRO A 121 7.59 26.51 -9.92
CA PRO A 121 7.72 27.79 -9.24
C PRO A 121 6.69 28.06 -8.14
N ILE A 122 5.45 27.56 -8.30
CA ILE A 122 4.34 27.76 -7.35
C ILE A 122 3.72 26.40 -7.00
N PRO A 123 4.36 25.59 -6.13
CA PRO A 123 3.96 24.21 -5.86
C PRO A 123 2.48 24.03 -5.49
N LYS A 124 1.88 25.01 -4.81
CA LYS A 124 0.48 25.00 -4.38
C LYS A 124 -0.50 24.87 -5.55
N ASP A 125 -0.32 25.66 -6.60
CA ASP A 125 -1.21 25.66 -7.77
C ASP A 125 -1.15 24.32 -8.49
N LEU A 126 0.04 23.71 -8.54
CA LEU A 126 0.25 22.42 -9.18
C LEU A 126 -0.43 21.28 -8.40
N VAL A 127 -0.39 21.30 -7.07
CA VAL A 127 -1.11 20.33 -6.22
C VAL A 127 -2.62 20.41 -6.48
N GLU A 128 -3.19 21.61 -6.61
CA GLU A 128 -4.62 21.78 -6.90
C GLU A 128 -5.01 21.21 -8.28
N ILE A 129 -4.13 21.33 -9.28
CA ILE A 129 -4.35 20.72 -10.59
C ILE A 129 -4.30 19.20 -10.47
N TYR A 130 -3.29 18.65 -9.80
CA TYR A 130 -3.14 17.20 -9.64
C TYR A 130 -4.29 16.57 -8.85
N ASP A 131 -4.80 17.22 -7.80
CA ASP A 131 -5.97 16.75 -7.05
C ASP A 131 -7.21 16.56 -7.95
N LYS A 132 -7.31 17.33 -9.04
CA LYS A 132 -8.43 17.26 -10.00
C LYS A 132 -8.18 16.29 -11.16
N THR A 133 -6.93 16.09 -11.58
CA THR A 133 -6.62 15.36 -12.83
C THR A 133 -6.00 13.98 -12.61
N VAL A 134 -5.35 13.75 -11.47
CA VAL A 134 -4.64 12.50 -11.17
C VAL A 134 -5.49 11.61 -10.27
N ASP A 135 -5.36 10.28 -10.43
CA ASP A 135 -6.06 9.31 -9.60
C ASP A 135 -5.70 9.44 -8.11
N LYS A 136 -6.72 9.38 -7.24
CA LYS A 136 -6.59 9.53 -5.79
C LYS A 136 -5.51 8.62 -5.17
N ARG A 137 -5.30 7.41 -5.69
CA ARG A 137 -4.29 6.47 -5.20
C ARG A 137 -2.87 7.04 -5.30
N VAL A 138 -2.60 7.78 -6.37
CA VAL A 138 -1.29 8.42 -6.61
C VAL A 138 -1.16 9.67 -5.73
N ILE A 139 -2.23 10.46 -5.61
CA ILE A 139 -2.27 11.65 -4.73
C ILE A 139 -2.02 11.30 -3.27
N ASP A 140 -2.65 10.23 -2.76
CA ASP A 140 -2.46 9.80 -1.37
C ASP A 140 -0.99 9.43 -1.08
N VAL A 141 -0.29 8.83 -2.05
CA VAL A 141 1.14 8.50 -1.92
C VAL A 141 2.02 9.74 -2.06
N MET A 142 1.68 10.63 -3.00
CA MET A 142 2.39 11.90 -3.17
C MET A 142 2.27 12.77 -1.90
N ALA A 143 1.10 12.78 -1.24
CA ALA A 143 0.92 13.47 0.03
C ALA A 143 1.82 12.91 1.14
N GLU A 144 2.03 11.58 1.17
CA GLU A 144 2.98 10.95 2.09
C GLU A 144 4.43 11.38 1.78
N MET A 145 4.81 11.47 0.51
CA MET A 145 6.12 11.99 0.09
C MET A 145 6.34 13.45 0.51
N ILE A 146 5.33 14.32 0.28
CA ILE A 146 5.36 15.73 0.66
C ILE A 146 5.45 15.87 2.19
N ALA A 147 4.72 15.06 2.95
CA ALA A 147 4.78 15.09 4.41
C ALA A 147 6.14 14.67 4.99
N TYR A 148 6.87 13.81 4.28
CA TYR A 148 8.21 13.41 4.64
C TYR A 148 9.26 14.47 4.27
N ASP A 149 9.11 15.11 3.11
CA ASP A 149 10.02 16.16 2.63
C ASP A 149 9.75 17.52 3.31
N LYS A 150 10.60 17.84 4.29
CA LYS A 150 10.48 19.07 5.09
C LYS A 150 10.77 20.36 4.33
N ASP A 151 11.43 20.27 3.16
CA ASP A 151 11.77 21.43 2.35
C ASP A 151 10.56 21.89 1.52
N LEU A 152 9.62 21.00 1.21
CA LEU A 152 8.29 21.31 0.70
C LEU A 152 7.37 21.63 1.89
N ARG A 153 7.56 22.80 2.52
CA ARG A 153 6.77 23.17 3.72
C ARG A 153 5.28 23.19 3.39
N ILE A 154 4.54 22.31 4.05
CA ILE A 154 3.07 22.17 3.96
C ILE A 154 2.34 23.49 4.24
N ASP A 155 2.92 24.37 5.06
CA ASP A 155 2.38 25.71 5.37
C ASP A 155 2.22 26.60 4.12
N ASP A 156 3.08 26.43 3.12
CA ASP A 156 3.02 27.16 1.85
C ASP A 156 2.03 26.52 0.86
N LEU A 157 1.63 25.27 1.12
CA LEU A 157 0.83 24.43 0.23
C LEU A 157 -0.65 24.32 0.65
N MET A 158 -1.00 24.49 1.93
CA MET A 158 -2.38 24.40 2.40
C MET A 158 -3.11 25.76 2.46
N PRO A 159 -4.42 25.83 2.19
CA PRO A 159 -5.22 27.02 2.47
C PRO A 159 -5.38 27.20 3.98
N ARG A 160 -5.44 28.46 4.44
CA ARG A 160 -5.73 28.83 5.83
C ARG A 160 -7.04 28.16 6.28
N GLY A 161 -6.94 27.15 7.16
CA GLY A 161 -8.10 26.43 7.70
C GLY A 161 -7.91 24.94 7.97
N PHE A 162 -6.80 24.34 7.51
CA PHE A 162 -6.43 22.98 7.92
C PHE A 162 -5.57 23.07 9.19
N ASP A 163 -6.09 22.58 10.32
CA ASP A 163 -5.35 22.56 11.58
C ASP A 163 -4.40 21.36 11.58
N ALA A 164 -3.11 21.60 11.78
CA ALA A 164 -2.11 20.53 11.84
C ALA A 164 -2.38 19.56 13.01
N SER A 165 -3.25 19.93 13.96
CA SER A 165 -3.74 19.05 15.02
C SER A 165 -4.74 17.98 14.57
N ASP A 166 -5.35 18.12 13.39
CA ASP A 166 -6.27 17.11 12.82
C ASP A 166 -5.55 15.99 12.06
N LEU A 167 -4.23 16.12 11.87
CA LEU A 167 -3.41 15.02 11.39
C LEU A 167 -3.34 13.95 12.49
N PRO A 168 -3.55 12.66 12.19
CA PRO A 168 -3.42 11.61 13.19
C PRO A 168 -1.98 11.62 13.72
N HIS A 169 -1.83 12.14 14.94
CA HIS A 169 -0.56 12.14 15.66
C HIS A 169 -0.10 10.69 15.81
N PRO A 170 1.16 10.35 15.48
CA PRO A 170 1.72 9.06 15.81
C PRO A 170 1.74 8.97 17.34
N GLY A 171 0.79 8.20 17.87
CA GLY A 171 0.46 8.14 19.29
C GLY A 171 1.68 8.02 20.18
N LEU A 172 1.82 8.99 21.08
CA LEU A 172 2.40 8.80 22.40
C LEU A 172 1.22 8.79 23.38
N ASP A 173 0.63 7.61 23.53
CA ASP A 173 -0.06 7.10 24.72
C ASP A 173 -0.24 5.58 24.59
#